data_AF-A0A387FTZ4-F1
#
_entry.id   AF-A0A387FTZ4-F1
#
_cell.length_a   1.000
_cell.length_b   1.000
_cell.length_c   1.000
_cell.angle_alpha   90.00
_cell.angle_beta   90.00
_cell.angle_gamma   90.00
#
_symmetry.space_group_name_H-M   'P 1'
#
loop_
_entity.id
_entity.type
_entity.pdbx_description
1 polymer ?
#
loop_
_entity_poly.entity_id
_entity_poly.type
_entity_poly.pdbx_seq_one_letter_code
_entity_poly.pdbx_strand_id
1 'polypeptide(L)'
;MTSWRPPTREPDALRAALHDYLRNRTAQVFLSKAATLQSLGRAEVVMSNGRNLAIDLRISPVDITKFADRATIVFAVEGHAAENGTGYEVNGRIVLDRKTLAYLSIEVSPTVINGGVRAG
;
A
#
# COMPACT_ATOMS: atom_id res chain seq x y z
N MET A 1 -25.24 8.65 -17.46
CA MET A 1 -24.31 9.47 -16.65
C MET A 1 -24.38 8.98 -15.23
N THR A 2 -23.33 8.33 -14.71
CA THR A 2 -23.29 7.88 -13.32
C THR A 2 -23.18 9.11 -12.43
N SER A 3 -24.21 9.39 -11.62
CA SER A 3 -24.14 10.45 -10.63
C SER A 3 -23.09 10.08 -9.60
N TRP A 4 -22.12 10.97 -9.40
CA TRP A 4 -21.19 10.85 -8.29
C TRP A 4 -22.00 10.83 -7.00
N ARG A 5 -21.80 9.79 -6.18
CA ARG A 5 -22.41 9.67 -4.86
C ARG A 5 -21.29 9.69 -3.81
N PRO A 6 -21.45 10.44 -2.73
CA PRO A 6 -20.49 10.40 -1.64
C PRO A 6 -20.46 8.99 -1.04
N PRO A 7 -19.28 8.49 -0.64
CA PRO A 7 -19.18 7.23 0.07
C PRO A 7 -19.97 7.33 1.38
N THR A 8 -20.82 6.33 1.64
CA THR A 8 -21.67 6.25 2.84
C THR A 8 -20.94 5.70 4.06
N ARG A 9 -19.70 5.25 3.88
CA ARG A 9 -18.85 4.70 4.93
C ARG A 9 -17.51 5.43 4.90
N GLU A 10 -17.02 5.79 6.08
CA GLU A 10 -15.67 6.31 6.21
C GLU A 10 -14.65 5.29 5.68
N PRO A 11 -13.60 5.74 4.97
CA PRO A 11 -12.51 4.86 4.56
C PRO A 11 -11.89 4.19 5.78
N ASP A 12 -11.59 2.90 5.65
CA ASP A 12 -10.83 2.16 6.66
C ASP A 12 -9.50 2.89 6.94
N ALA A 13 -9.33 3.35 8.19
CA ALA A 13 -8.20 4.16 8.61
C ALA A 13 -6.85 3.49 8.36
N LEU A 14 -6.76 2.16 8.55
CA LEU A 14 -5.56 1.37 8.30
C LEU A 14 -5.25 1.35 6.81
N ARG A 15 -6.24 1.04 5.98
CA ARG A 15 -6.05 0.99 4.52
C ARG A 15 -5.71 2.36 3.95
N ALA A 16 -6.34 3.41 4.45
CA ALA A 16 -6.06 4.79 4.03
C ALA A 16 -4.61 5.19 4.35
N ALA A 17 -4.14 4.90 5.57
CA ALA A 17 -2.76 5.19 5.97
C ALA A 17 -1.72 4.39 5.16
N LEU A 18 -1.96 3.10 4.92
CA LEU A 18 -1.10 2.26 4.07
C LEU A 18 -1.04 2.80 2.62
N HIS A 19 -2.19 3.20 2.08
CA HIS A 19 -2.27 3.73 0.71
C HIS A 19 -1.50 5.05 0.58
N ASP A 20 -1.62 5.96 1.55
CA ASP A 20 -0.88 7.22 1.55
C ASP A 20 0.63 6.99 1.70
N TYR A 21 1.03 6.12 2.64
CA TYR A 21 2.43 5.73 2.81
C TYR A 21 3.05 5.20 1.51
N LEU A 22 2.37 4.28 0.82
CA LEU A 22 2.86 3.72 -0.44
C LEU A 22 2.95 4.77 -1.54
N ARG A 23 1.94 5.62 -1.67
CA ARG A 23 1.92 6.68 -2.69
C ARG A 23 3.11 7.63 -2.54
N ASN A 24 3.49 7.95 -1.31
CA ASN A 24 4.57 8.89 -1.00
C ASN A 24 5.96 8.27 -1.10
N ARG A 25 6.12 6.98 -0.81
CA ARG A 25 7.44 6.32 -0.73
C ARG A 25 7.82 5.56 -2.00
N THR A 26 6.87 4.97 -2.70
CA THR A 26 7.19 4.06 -3.81
C THR A 26 7.69 4.80 -5.05
N ALA A 27 7.32 6.08 -5.23
CA ALA A 27 7.84 6.96 -6.28
C ALA A 27 9.38 6.95 -6.39
N GLN A 28 10.08 6.91 -5.25
CA GLN A 28 11.54 6.95 -5.20
C GLN A 28 12.18 5.65 -5.73
N VAL A 29 11.54 4.52 -5.45
CA VAL A 29 11.98 3.19 -5.92
C VAL A 29 11.90 3.11 -7.44
N PHE A 30 10.83 3.66 -8.03
CA PHE A 30 10.62 3.62 -9.48
C PHE A 30 11.68 4.40 -10.27
N LEU A 31 12.16 5.52 -9.73
CA LEU A 31 13.23 6.32 -10.35
C LEU A 31 14.58 5.60 -10.33
N SER A 32 14.80 4.73 -9.34
CA SER A 32 16.06 3.98 -9.21
C SER A 32 16.25 2.89 -10.27
N LYS A 33 15.18 2.49 -10.97
CA LYS A 33 15.14 1.37 -11.94
C LYS A 33 15.71 0.05 -11.39
N ALA A 34 15.75 -0.12 -10.08
CA ALA A 34 16.27 -1.34 -9.48
C ALA A 34 15.36 -2.53 -9.82
N ALA A 35 15.96 -3.62 -10.30
CA ALA A 35 15.27 -4.85 -10.63
C ALA A 35 15.09 -5.78 -9.41
N THR A 36 15.30 -5.28 -8.19
CA THR A 36 15.38 -6.08 -6.96
C THR A 36 14.41 -5.58 -5.90
N LEU A 37 14.12 -6.43 -4.90
CA LEU A 37 13.35 -6.06 -3.72
C LEU A 37 13.99 -4.83 -3.03
N GLN A 38 13.19 -3.81 -2.74
CA GLN A 38 13.62 -2.59 -2.06
C GLN A 38 12.78 -2.34 -0.82
N SER A 39 13.44 -1.97 0.28
CA SER A 39 12.75 -1.46 1.46
C SER A 39 12.27 -0.02 1.20
N LEU A 40 11.05 0.28 1.62
CA LEU A 40 10.49 1.63 1.61
C LEU A 40 10.84 2.44 2.87
N GLY A 41 11.55 1.80 3.81
CA GLY A 41 11.97 2.36 5.08
C GLY A 41 10.84 2.36 6.12
N ARG A 42 11.18 2.06 7.38
CA ARG A 42 10.23 2.09 8.48
C ARG A 42 9.69 3.51 8.70
N ALA A 43 8.39 3.62 8.95
CA ALA A 43 7.75 4.88 9.32
C ALA A 43 6.72 4.68 10.43
N GLU A 44 6.45 5.76 11.17
CA GLU A 44 5.31 5.87 12.06
C GLU A 44 4.40 6.96 11.51
N VAL A 45 3.12 6.63 11.34
CA VAL A 45 2.11 7.54 10.81
C VAL A 45 0.93 7.62 11.76
N VAL A 46 0.30 8.79 11.84
CA VAL A 46 -0.95 8.98 12.57
C VAL A 46 -2.09 8.68 11.60
N MET A 47 -2.91 7.69 11.91
CA MET A 47 -4.09 7.34 11.12
C MET A 47 -5.21 8.36 11.32
N SER A 48 -6.21 8.35 10.44
CA SER A 48 -7.35 9.28 10.51
C SER A 48 -8.18 9.14 11.80
N ASN A 49 -8.11 8.00 12.47
CA ASN A 49 -8.73 7.76 13.78
C ASN A 49 -7.88 8.26 14.97
N GLY A 50 -6.76 8.94 14.70
CA GLY A 50 -5.84 9.49 15.71
C GLY A 50 -4.86 8.47 16.32
N ARG A 51 -4.90 7.19 15.91
CA ARG A 51 -4.00 6.15 16.43
C ARG A 51 -2.73 6.05 15.58
N ASN A 52 -1.63 5.69 16.21
CA ASN A 52 -0.35 5.51 15.53
C ASN A 52 -0.26 4.14 14.87
N LEU A 53 0.29 4.12 13.66
CA LEU A 53 0.57 2.93 12.89
C LEU A 53 2.07 2.91 12.55
N ALA A 54 2.77 1.87 13.02
CA ALA A 54 4.11 1.57 12.56
C ALA A 54 4.03 0.76 11.26
N ILE A 55 4.77 1.16 10.24
CA ILE A 55 4.76 0.55 8.90
C ILE A 55 6.20 0.19 8.51
N ASP A 56 6.41 -1.03 8.04
CA ASP A 56 7.65 -1.46 7.39
C ASP A 56 7.30 -2.35 6.18
N LEU A 57 7.36 -1.75 4.99
CA LEU A 57 7.00 -2.40 3.74
C LEU A 57 8.20 -2.44 2.78
N ARG A 58 8.11 -3.41 1.88
CA ARG A 58 9.04 -3.62 0.79
C ARG A 58 8.27 -3.73 -0.51
N ILE A 59 8.96 -3.43 -1.59
CA ILE A 59 8.41 -3.46 -2.93
C ILE A 59 9.38 -4.18 -3.87
N SER A 60 8.87 -5.03 -4.75
CA SER A 60 9.66 -5.72 -5.77
C SER A 60 8.97 -5.62 -7.13
N PRO A 61 9.73 -5.42 -8.22
CA PRO A 61 9.17 -5.53 -9.56
C PRO A 61 8.77 -6.97 -9.83
N VAL A 62 7.56 -7.17 -10.34
CA VAL A 62 7.01 -8.50 -10.67
C VAL A 62 6.98 -8.69 -12.17
N ASP A 63 6.42 -7.73 -12.90
CA ASP A 63 6.19 -7.87 -14.34
C ASP A 63 6.04 -6.51 -15.05
N ILE A 64 6.19 -6.52 -16.37
CA ILE A 64 5.79 -5.44 -17.26
C ILE A 64 4.67 -5.96 -18.15
N THR A 65 3.44 -5.55 -17.86
CA THR A 65 2.25 -6.04 -18.58
C THR A 65 1.68 -4.98 -19.51
N LYS A 66 0.66 -5.35 -20.30
CA LYS A 66 -0.19 -4.37 -20.97
C LYS A 66 -1.51 -4.29 -20.22
N PHE A 67 -1.90 -3.08 -19.82
CA PHE A 67 -3.24 -2.80 -19.31
C PHE A 67 -3.99 -1.96 -20.35
N ALA A 68 -5.04 -2.53 -20.95
CA ALA A 68 -5.62 -2.05 -22.20
C ALA A 68 -4.51 -1.89 -23.28
N ASP A 69 -4.20 -0.67 -23.70
CA ASP A 69 -3.18 -0.36 -24.72
C ASP A 69 -1.88 0.20 -24.15
N ARG A 70 -1.75 0.27 -22.82
CA ARG A 70 -0.60 0.91 -22.17
C ARG A 70 0.33 -0.13 -21.56
N ALA A 71 1.63 0.03 -21.79
CA ALA A 71 2.63 -0.72 -21.05
C ALA A 71 2.60 -0.26 -19.59
N THR A 72 2.49 -1.21 -18.67
CA THR A 72 2.44 -0.97 -17.24
C THR A 72 3.56 -1.70 -16.52
N ILE A 73 3.94 -1.19 -15.37
CA ILE A 73 4.89 -1.85 -14.47
C ILE A 73 4.12 -2.31 -13.24
N VAL A 74 4.25 -3.58 -12.91
CA VAL A 74 3.58 -4.22 -11.78
C VAL A 74 4.61 -4.49 -10.70
N PHE A 75 4.28 -4.05 -9.49
CA PHE A 75 5.07 -4.29 -8.30
C PHE A 75 4.27 -5.05 -7.26
N ALA A 76 4.91 -6.01 -6.59
CA ALA A 76 4.39 -6.62 -5.38
C ALA A 76 4.78 -5.74 -4.18
N VAL A 77 3.86 -5.61 -3.24
CA VAL A 77 4.10 -4.99 -1.94
C VAL A 77 3.94 -6.07 -0.89
N GLU A 78 4.92 -6.15 0.00
CA GLU A 78 4.92 -7.08 1.13
C GLU A 78 5.52 -6.42 2.38
N GLY A 79 5.11 -6.87 3.56
CA GLY A 79 5.70 -6.42 4.81
C GLY A 79 4.70 -6.43 5.96
N HIS A 80 4.93 -5.54 6.92
CA HIS A 80 4.18 -5.54 8.16
C HIS A 80 3.73 -4.14 8.55
N ALA A 81 2.60 -4.09 9.25
CA ALA A 81 2.15 -2.90 9.96
C ALA A 81 1.71 -3.28 11.38
N ALA A 82 1.75 -2.34 12.31
CA ALA A 82 1.36 -2.61 13.70
C ALA A 82 0.71 -1.39 14.35
N GLU A 83 -0.37 -1.64 15.09
CA GLU A 83 -1.14 -0.65 15.84
C GLU A 83 -1.50 -1.19 17.23
N ASN A 84 -1.04 -0.53 18.31
CA ASN A 84 -1.33 -0.87 19.73
C ASN A 84 -1.43 -2.37 20.06
N GLY A 85 -0.43 -3.16 19.65
CA GLY A 85 -0.36 -4.59 19.95
C GLY A 85 -1.04 -5.51 18.93
N THR A 86 -1.78 -4.97 17.95
CA THR A 86 -2.24 -5.72 16.79
C THR A 86 -1.19 -5.63 15.68
N GLY A 87 -0.66 -6.78 15.28
CA GLY A 87 0.19 -6.89 14.09
C GLY A 87 -0.62 -7.25 12.85
N TYR A 88 -0.20 -6.71 11.72
CA TYR A 88 -0.75 -6.98 10.40
C TYR A 88 0.36 -7.42 9.45
N GLU A 89 0.12 -8.50 8.72
CA GLU A 89 0.85 -8.78 7.48
C GLU A 89 0.17 -8.00 6.36
N VAL A 90 0.96 -7.30 5.56
CA VAL A 90 0.46 -6.47 4.46
C VAL A 90 0.96 -7.03 3.15
N ASN A 91 0.04 -7.49 2.33
CA ASN A 91 0.30 -7.93 0.96
C ASN A 91 -0.46 -7.02 -0.02
N GLY A 92 0.13 -6.75 -1.18
CA GLY A 92 -0.47 -5.81 -2.12
C GLY A 92 0.20 -5.76 -3.47
N ARG A 93 -0.33 -4.88 -4.31
CA ARG A 93 0.13 -4.65 -5.67
C ARG A 93 0.03 -3.18 -6.05
N ILE A 94 1.05 -2.69 -6.73
CA ILE A 94 1.05 -1.36 -7.35
C ILE A 94 1.19 -1.52 -8.86
N VAL A 95 0.35 -0.81 -9.60
CA VAL A 95 0.38 -0.78 -11.06
C VAL A 95 0.60 0.66 -11.51
N LEU A 96 1.64 0.87 -12.31
CA LEU A 96 1.98 2.16 -12.89
C LEU A 96 1.90 2.13 -14.40
N ASP A 97 1.61 3.28 -15.00
CA ASP A 97 1.88 3.53 -16.41
C ASP A 97 3.39 3.63 -16.65
N ARG A 98 3.93 2.86 -17.60
CA ARG A 98 5.38 2.84 -17.86
C ARG A 98 5.91 4.15 -18.43
N LYS A 99 5.08 4.91 -19.16
CA LYS A 99 5.49 6.15 -19.85
C LYS A 99 5.42 7.34 -18.92
N THR A 100 4.33 7.47 -18.16
CA THR A 100 4.09 8.64 -17.29
C THR A 100 4.46 8.39 -15.83
N LEU A 101 4.69 7.13 -15.43
CA LEU A 101 4.86 6.70 -14.04
C LEU A 101 3.67 7.08 -13.14
N ALA A 102 2.51 7.32 -13.74
CA ALA A 102 1.28 7.59 -13.00
C ALA A 102 0.76 6.30 -12.35
N TYR A 103 0.28 6.41 -11.11
CA TYR A 103 -0.42 5.32 -10.42
C TYR A 103 -1.73 5.02 -11.15
N LEU A 104 -1.87 3.78 -11.61
CA LEU A 104 -3.10 3.26 -12.20
C LEU A 104 -3.92 2.47 -11.17
N SER A 105 -3.23 1.74 -10.28
CA SER A 105 -3.84 1.05 -9.15
C SER A 105 -2.85 0.93 -7.99
N ILE A 106 -3.37 1.02 -6.76
CA ILE A 106 -2.67 0.65 -5.53
C ILE A 106 -3.65 -0.21 -4.73
N GLU A 107 -3.32 -1.47 -4.57
CA GLU A 107 -4.12 -2.46 -3.86
C GLU A 107 -3.33 -2.95 -2.66
N VAL A 108 -3.93 -2.87 -1.47
CA VAL A 108 -3.32 -3.37 -0.23
C VAL A 108 -4.35 -4.12 0.60
N SER A 109 -3.92 -5.26 1.12
CA SER A 109 -4.72 -6.18 1.91
C SER A 109 -3.97 -6.49 3.21
N PRO A 110 -4.26 -5.75 4.30
CA PRO A 110 -3.76 -6.09 5.62
C PRO A 110 -4.53 -7.29 6.18
N THR A 111 -3.80 -8.30 6.66
CA THR A 111 -4.33 -9.47 7.37
C THR A 111 -3.80 -9.45 8.79
N VAL A 112 -4.68 -9.57 9.79
CA VAL A 112 -4.27 -9.63 11.20
C VAL A 112 -3.47 -10.89 11.45
N ILE A 113 -2.29 -10.75 12.07
CA ILE A 113 -1.42 -11.90 12.40
C ILE A 113 -1.39 -12.24 13.89
N ASN A 114 -1.65 -11.26 14.77
CA ASN A 114 -1.60 -11.46 16.23
C ASN A 114 -2.80 -10.80 16.91
N GLY A 115 -4.01 -11.12 16.44
CA GLY A 115 -5.26 -10.67 17.06
C GLY A 115 -5.42 -11.32 18.43
N GLY A 116 -4.88 -10.69 19.47
CA GLY A 116 -5.04 -11.13 20.85
C GLY A 116 -6.51 -11.12 21.24
N VAL A 117 -7.09 -12.31 21.46
CA VAL A 117 -8.24 -12.47 22.34
C VAL A 117 -7.82 -11.92 23.69
N ARG A 118 -8.29 -10.72 24.04
CA ARG A 118 -8.35 -10.32 25.45
C ARG A 118 -9.46 -11.15 26.08
N ALA A 119 -9.10 -12.31 26.61
CA ALA A 119 -9.89 -12.95 27.65
C ALA A 119 -9.58 -12.18 28.95
N GLY A 120 -10.59 -11.49 29.48
CA GLY A 120 -10.48 -10.68 30.69
C GLY A 120 -11.69 -9.78 30.83
#